data_AF-A0A3D2H9C7-F1
#
_entry.id   AF-A0A3D2H9C7-F1
#
_cell.length_a   1.000
_cell.length_b   1.000
_cell.length_c   1.000
_cell.angle_alpha   90.00
_cell.angle_beta   90.00
_cell.angle_gamma   90.00
#
_symmetry.space_group_name_H-M   'P 1'
#
loop_
_entity.id
_entity.type
_entity.pdbx_description
1 polymer ?
#
loop_
_entity_poly.entity_id
_entity_poly.type
_entity_poly.pdbx_seq_one_letter_code
_entity_poly.pdbx_strand_id
1 'polypeptide(L)'
;MKEEQSNSAHTSATCAPPSLWNPNALANWSLLLSPLFGAYLVAENYKAMEKASDAKKAMEWFYIGSAVLLSTFLLVPFGLFGASMVIYIGYLFSWYFMSARRQNSAVLLKYGKSYERRPWGKVLVIGIAANVVWQVIVKVTL
;
A
#
# COMPACT_ATOMS: atom_id res chain seq x y z
N MET A 1 -51.34 17.03 -22.91
CA MET A 1 -50.86 17.53 -21.61
C MET A 1 -49.55 16.84 -21.31
N LYS A 2 -48.45 17.54 -21.62
CA LYS A 2 -47.11 17.23 -21.12
C LYS A 2 -47.01 17.80 -19.70
N GLU A 3 -45.96 17.38 -19.00
CA GLU A 3 -45.43 17.97 -17.75
C GLU A 3 -45.98 17.36 -16.45
N GLU A 4 -45.31 16.30 -15.98
CA GLU A 4 -44.78 16.29 -14.60
C GLU A 4 -43.66 15.25 -14.47
N GLN A 5 -42.63 15.38 -15.31
CA GLN A 5 -41.29 14.90 -14.96
C GLN A 5 -40.70 15.87 -13.91
N SER A 6 -41.22 15.81 -12.69
CA SER A 6 -40.68 16.54 -11.54
C SER A 6 -39.42 15.83 -11.04
N ASN A 7 -38.32 16.06 -11.76
CA ASN A 7 -37.09 16.63 -11.23
C ASN A 7 -36.80 16.39 -9.72
N SER A 8 -36.49 15.16 -9.32
CA SER A 8 -35.64 14.94 -8.15
C SER A 8 -34.20 14.84 -8.64
N ALA A 9 -33.56 16.00 -8.70
CA ALA A 9 -32.17 16.21 -9.05
C ALA A 9 -31.27 15.08 -8.51
N HIS A 10 -30.75 14.25 -9.42
CA HIS A 10 -29.47 13.61 -9.21
C HIS A 10 -28.45 14.73 -9.01
N THR A 11 -28.18 15.08 -7.76
CA THR A 11 -26.97 15.77 -7.39
C THR A 11 -25.83 14.80 -7.68
N SER A 12 -25.40 14.73 -8.94
CA SER A 12 -24.10 14.21 -9.29
C SER A 12 -23.10 15.14 -8.63
N ALA A 13 -22.76 14.83 -7.38
CA ALA A 13 -21.64 15.44 -6.69
C ALA A 13 -20.50 15.49 -7.69
N THR A 14 -20.09 16.69 -8.07
CA THR A 14 -18.91 16.87 -8.92
C THR A 14 -17.75 16.44 -8.05
N CYS A 15 -17.45 15.15 -8.12
CA CYS A 15 -16.59 14.42 -7.23
C CYS A 15 -15.17 14.74 -7.68
N ALA A 16 -14.49 15.64 -6.95
CA ALA A 16 -13.10 15.94 -7.21
C ALA A 16 -12.31 14.62 -7.35
N PRO A 17 -11.40 14.50 -8.33
CA PRO A 17 -10.68 13.27 -8.55
C PRO A 17 -9.95 12.87 -7.25
N PRO A 18 -9.93 11.58 -6.88
CA PRO A 18 -9.35 11.17 -5.62
C PRO A 18 -7.86 11.52 -5.58
N SER A 19 -7.42 12.07 -4.45
CA SER A 19 -6.01 12.34 -4.21
C SER A 19 -5.31 11.03 -3.85
N LEU A 20 -4.34 10.60 -4.65
CA LEU A 20 -3.65 9.30 -4.53
C LEU A 20 -2.13 9.47 -4.60
N TRP A 21 -1.39 8.58 -3.96
CA TRP A 21 0.03 8.42 -4.26
C TRP A 21 0.20 7.67 -5.57
N ASN A 22 1.15 8.11 -6.39
CA ASN A 22 1.45 7.48 -7.67
C ASN A 22 1.80 5.99 -7.47
N PRO A 23 1.07 5.04 -8.07
CA PRO A 23 1.28 3.61 -7.83
C PRO A 23 2.64 3.07 -8.28
N ASN A 24 3.23 3.63 -9.35
CA ASN A 24 4.58 3.25 -9.77
C ASN A 24 5.64 3.74 -8.77
N ALA A 25 5.53 5.00 -8.34
CA ALA A 25 6.43 5.54 -7.32
C ALA A 25 6.26 4.79 -5.99
N LEU A 26 5.03 4.43 -5.61
CA LEU A 26 4.72 3.61 -4.43
C LEU A 26 5.48 2.29 -4.48
N ALA A 27 5.39 1.54 -5.57
CA ALA A 27 6.09 0.28 -5.71
C ALA A 27 7.62 0.44 -5.57
N ASN A 28 8.20 1.46 -6.20
CA ASN A 28 9.63 1.75 -6.11
C ASN A 28 10.07 2.11 -4.68
N TRP A 29 9.32 2.99 -4.00
CA TRP A 29 9.61 3.35 -2.61
C TRP A 29 9.45 2.17 -1.65
N SER A 30 8.58 1.22 -1.97
CA SER A 30 8.38 0.01 -1.17
C SER A 30 9.54 -0.98 -1.31
N LEU A 31 10.18 -1.04 -2.49
CA LEU A 31 11.40 -1.83 -2.67
C LEU A 31 12.57 -1.26 -1.88
N LEU A 32 12.64 0.08 -1.77
CA LEU A 32 13.69 0.76 -1.02
C LEU A 32 13.48 0.71 0.51
N LEU A 33 12.23 0.91 0.97
CA LEU A 33 11.91 1.01 2.39
C LEU A 33 11.47 -0.34 2.97
N SER A 34 10.28 -0.79 2.57
CA SER A 34 9.77 -2.14 2.84
C SER A 34 8.47 -2.40 2.08
N PRO A 35 8.18 -3.66 1.72
CA PRO A 35 6.87 -4.04 1.21
C PRO A 35 5.72 -3.82 2.21
N LEU A 36 5.98 -3.74 3.53
CA LEU A 36 4.97 -3.34 4.52
C LEU A 36 4.54 -1.88 4.33
N PHE A 37 5.51 -0.98 4.15
CA PHE A 37 5.24 0.42 3.84
C PHE A 37 4.37 0.54 2.58
N GLY A 38 4.71 -0.25 1.56
CA GLY A 38 3.92 -0.37 0.34
C GLY A 38 2.50 -0.86 0.58
N ALA A 39 2.32 -1.96 1.31
CA ALA A 39 1.00 -2.52 1.61
C ALA A 39 0.11 -1.51 2.34
N TYR A 40 0.68 -0.74 3.27
CA TYR A 40 -0.03 0.34 3.93
C TYR A 40 -0.49 1.43 2.97
N LEU A 41 0.41 1.94 2.12
CA LEU A 41 0.05 2.96 1.15
C LEU A 41 -0.94 2.48 0.09
N VAL A 42 -0.87 1.20 -0.32
CA VAL A 42 -1.86 0.60 -1.22
C VAL A 42 -3.25 0.66 -0.57
N ALA A 43 -3.35 0.32 0.72
CA ALA A 43 -4.62 0.39 1.44
C ALA A 43 -5.16 1.82 1.52
N GLU A 44 -4.31 2.80 1.84
CA GLU A 44 -4.72 4.22 1.90
C GLU A 44 -5.16 4.76 0.54
N ASN A 45 -4.49 4.36 -0.55
CA ASN A 45 -4.93 4.67 -1.91
C ASN A 45 -6.32 4.07 -2.21
N TYR A 46 -6.59 2.83 -1.78
CA TYR A 46 -7.94 2.23 -1.93
C TYR A 46 -9.00 2.92 -1.08
N LYS A 47 -8.67 3.38 0.13
CA LYS A 47 -9.56 4.21 0.95
C LYS A 47 -9.90 5.52 0.26
N ALA A 48 -8.92 6.20 -0.32
CA ALA A 48 -9.12 7.43 -1.07
C ALA A 48 -9.96 7.23 -2.35
N MET A 49 -10.01 6.02 -2.91
CA MET A 49 -10.91 5.64 -4.00
C MET A 49 -12.30 5.16 -3.52
N GLU A 50 -12.60 5.26 -2.22
CA GLU A 50 -13.83 4.78 -1.58
C GLU A 50 -14.07 3.26 -1.75
N LYS A 51 -12.99 2.50 -1.98
CA LYS A 51 -13.03 1.03 -2.14
C LYS A 51 -12.65 0.32 -0.86
N ALA A 52 -13.56 0.33 0.12
CA ALA A 52 -13.31 -0.21 1.46
C ALA A 52 -12.94 -1.71 1.47
N SER A 53 -13.53 -2.52 0.58
CA SER A 53 -13.21 -3.95 0.47
C SER A 53 -11.78 -4.19 -0.02
N ASP A 54 -11.34 -3.45 -1.02
CA ASP A 54 -9.97 -3.54 -1.55
C ASP A 54 -8.95 -2.97 -0.56
N ALA A 55 -9.32 -1.92 0.18
CA ALA A 55 -8.48 -1.38 1.25
C ALA A 55 -8.23 -2.41 2.37
N LYS A 56 -9.24 -3.20 2.74
CA LYS A 56 -9.09 -4.29 3.72
C LYS A 56 -8.14 -5.37 3.21
N LYS A 57 -8.30 -5.82 1.96
CA LYS A 57 -7.39 -6.78 1.33
C LYS A 57 -5.95 -6.26 1.26
N ALA A 58 -5.78 -4.97 0.98
CA ALA A 58 -4.46 -4.35 1.02
C ALA A 58 -3.86 -4.31 2.44
N MET A 59 -4.68 -4.09 3.47
CA MET A 59 -4.25 -4.20 4.87
C MET A 59 -3.89 -5.62 5.29
N GLU A 60 -4.54 -6.65 4.75
CA GLU A 60 -4.14 -8.05 4.99
C GLU A 60 -2.66 -8.27 4.60
N TRP A 61 -2.21 -7.69 3.49
CA TRP A 61 -0.80 -7.74 3.10
C TRP A 61 0.13 -7.04 4.10
N PHE A 62 -0.34 -5.99 4.77
CA PHE A 62 0.43 -5.33 5.83
C PHE A 62 0.59 -6.25 7.05
N TYR A 63 -0.47 -6.94 7.46
CA TYR A 63 -0.40 -7.90 8.57
C TYR A 63 0.44 -9.14 8.22
N ILE A 64 0.30 -9.69 7.02
CA ILE A 64 1.16 -10.78 6.52
C ILE A 64 2.62 -10.34 6.53
N GLY A 65 2.91 -9.13 6.04
CA GLY A 65 4.26 -8.58 6.07
C GLY A 65 4.80 -8.41 7.48
N SER A 66 3.98 -7.96 8.42
CA SER A 66 4.35 -7.85 9.84
C SER A 66 4.69 -9.20 10.44
N ALA A 67 3.92 -10.25 10.14
CA ALA A 67 4.22 -11.61 10.55
C ALA A 67 5.52 -12.15 9.91
N VAL A 68 5.80 -11.81 8.65
CA VAL A 68 7.05 -12.16 7.97
C VAL A 68 8.25 -11.45 8.59
N LEU A 69 8.15 -10.16 8.91
CA LEU A 69 9.22 -9.45 9.61
C LEU A 69 9.47 -10.05 11.00
N LEU A 70 8.41 -10.34 11.75
CA LEU A 70 8.53 -10.98 13.05
C LEU A 70 9.19 -12.35 12.94
N SER A 71 8.81 -13.17 11.96
CA SER A 71 9.43 -14.48 11.76
C SER A 71 10.91 -14.35 11.40
N THR A 72 11.31 -13.35 10.60
CA THR A 72 12.74 -13.12 10.33
C THR A 72 13.51 -12.80 11.61
N PHE A 73 12.97 -11.94 12.47
CA PHE A 73 13.59 -11.59 13.75
C PHE A 73 13.75 -12.80 14.67
N LEU A 74 12.76 -13.69 14.71
CA LEU A 74 12.79 -14.89 15.54
C LEU A 74 13.72 -15.98 15.00
N LEU A 75 13.92 -16.08 13.69
CA LEU A 75 14.70 -17.16 13.06
C LEU A 75 16.20 -16.89 13.00
N VAL A 76 16.62 -15.62 12.91
CA VAL A 76 18.04 -15.26 12.78
C VAL A 76 18.92 -15.72 13.95
N PRO A 77 18.52 -15.61 15.24
CA PRO A 77 19.30 -16.14 16.38
C PRO A 77 19.64 -17.63 16.27
N PHE A 78 18.82 -18.41 15.55
CA PHE A 78 19.00 -19.85 15.37
C PHE A 78 19.81 -20.21 14.12
N GLY A 79 20.45 -19.22 13.47
CA GLY A 79 21.24 -19.43 12.25
C GLY A 79 20.41 -19.66 10.99
N LEU A 80 19.09 -19.45 11.04
CA LEU A 80 18.17 -19.70 9.92
C LEU A 80 18.00 -18.50 8.97
N PHE A 81 19.08 -17.72 8.79
CA PHE A 81 19.06 -16.51 7.96
C PHE A 81 18.60 -16.81 6.52
N GLY A 82 19.10 -17.87 5.90
CA GLY A 82 18.73 -18.23 4.53
C GLY A 82 17.23 -18.52 4.37
N ALA A 83 16.63 -19.26 5.32
CA ALA A 83 15.19 -19.52 5.32
C ALA A 83 14.38 -18.23 5.48
N SER A 84 14.81 -17.34 6.38
CA SER A 84 14.17 -16.04 6.60
C SER A 84 14.17 -15.17 5.33
N MET A 85 15.26 -15.21 4.56
CA MET A 85 15.40 -14.47 3.31
C MET A 85 14.47 -15.01 2.22
N VAL A 86 14.34 -16.34 2.10
CA VAL A 86 13.41 -16.97 1.15
C VAL A 86 11.96 -16.59 1.46
N ILE A 87 11.56 -16.62 2.74
CA ILE A 87 10.21 -16.22 3.17
C ILE A 87 9.96 -14.74 2.83
N TYR A 88 10.93 -13.87 3.13
CA TYR A 88 10.82 -12.43 2.85
C TYR A 88 10.71 -12.15 1.33
N ILE A 89 11.55 -12.79 0.51
CA ILE A 89 11.51 -12.66 -0.94
C ILE A 89 10.18 -13.18 -1.50
N GLY A 90 9.70 -14.33 -1.01
CA GLY A 90 8.40 -14.87 -1.37
C GLY A 90 7.27 -13.88 -1.08
N TYR A 91 7.26 -13.30 0.11
CA TYR A 91 6.30 -12.26 0.48
C TYR A 91 6.39 -11.03 -0.44
N LEU A 92 7.59 -10.52 -0.70
CA LEU A 92 7.80 -9.36 -1.56
C LEU A 92 7.20 -9.57 -2.95
N PHE A 93 7.49 -10.72 -3.58
CA PHE A 93 6.96 -11.04 -4.90
C PHE A 93 5.44 -11.22 -4.88
N SER A 94 4.90 -11.98 -3.91
CA SER A 94 3.46 -12.18 -3.78
C SER A 94 2.72 -10.86 -3.59
N TRP A 95 3.19 -10.01 -2.69
CA TRP A 95 2.62 -8.68 -2.47
C TRP A 95 2.67 -7.82 -3.73
N TYR A 96 3.81 -7.78 -4.42
CA TYR A 96 3.98 -6.97 -5.61
C TYR A 96 3.00 -7.36 -6.72
N PHE A 97 2.93 -8.65 -7.06
CA PHE A 97 2.08 -9.12 -8.16
C PHE A 97 0.59 -9.14 -7.81
N MET A 98 0.24 -9.49 -6.56
CA MET A 98 -1.16 -9.68 -6.16
C MET A 98 -1.82 -8.41 -5.63
N SER A 99 -1.04 -7.42 -5.18
CA SER A 99 -1.56 -6.18 -4.57
C SER A 99 -1.10 -4.94 -5.31
N ALA A 100 0.21 -4.62 -5.28
CA ALA A 100 0.73 -3.37 -5.82
C ALA A 100 0.47 -3.21 -7.33
N ARG A 101 0.75 -4.26 -8.11
CA ARG A 101 0.51 -4.27 -9.57
C ARG A 101 -0.98 -4.14 -9.90
N ARG A 102 -1.85 -4.82 -9.14
CA ARG A 102 -3.30 -4.75 -9.35
C ARG A 102 -3.85 -3.35 -9.07
N GLN A 103 -3.36 -2.68 -8.03
CA GLN A 103 -3.70 -1.29 -7.77
C GLN A 103 -3.27 -0.38 -8.93
N ASN A 104 -2.05 -0.53 -9.43
CA ASN A 104 -1.57 0.27 -10.56
C ASN A 104 -2.48 0.15 -11.78
N SER A 105 -2.84 -1.08 -12.16
CA SER A 105 -3.78 -1.33 -13.25
C SER A 105 -5.16 -0.71 -12.98
N ALA A 106 -5.69 -0.82 -11.76
CA ALA A 106 -6.99 -0.24 -11.41
C ALA A 106 -7.00 1.29 -11.48
N VAL A 107 -5.93 1.95 -11.04
CA VAL A 107 -5.78 3.42 -11.10
C VAL A 107 -5.61 3.88 -12.55
N LEU A 108 -4.78 3.18 -13.34
CA LEU A 108 -4.56 3.52 -14.75
C LEU A 108 -5.84 3.36 -15.58
N LEU A 109 -6.63 2.30 -15.35
CA LEU A 109 -7.88 2.06 -16.08
C LEU A 109 -8.96 3.10 -15.76
N LYS A 110 -9.09 3.51 -14.49
CA LYS A 110 -10.17 4.39 -14.06
C LYS A 110 -9.83 5.88 -14.14
N TYR A 111 -8.58 6.25 -13.85
CA TYR A 111 -8.18 7.65 -13.70
C TYR A 111 -7.05 8.06 -14.65
N GLY A 112 -6.30 7.11 -15.24
CA GLY A 112 -5.17 7.41 -16.10
C GLY A 112 -4.14 8.31 -15.42
N LYS A 113 -3.96 9.53 -15.94
CA LYS A 113 -3.11 10.58 -15.36
C LYS A 113 -3.90 11.68 -14.63
N SER A 114 -5.23 11.61 -14.62
CA SER A 114 -6.14 12.68 -14.22
C SER A 114 -6.51 12.67 -12.73
N TYR A 115 -5.70 12.00 -11.89
CA TYR A 115 -5.87 12.00 -10.43
C TYR A 115 -4.95 13.04 -9.77
N GLU A 116 -5.39 13.57 -8.63
CA GLU A 116 -4.56 14.48 -7.84
C GLU A 116 -3.46 13.70 -7.11
N ARG A 117 -2.21 14.17 -7.19
CA ARG A 117 -1.07 13.45 -6.60
C ARG A 117 -0.84 13.90 -5.17
N ARG A 118 -0.94 12.96 -4.23
CA ARG A 118 -0.58 13.22 -2.83
C ARG A 118 0.92 13.52 -2.69
N PRO A 119 1.30 14.46 -1.81
CA PRO A 119 2.71 14.72 -1.51
C PRO A 119 3.34 13.52 -0.77
N TRP A 120 4.61 13.27 -1.05
CA TRP A 120 5.38 12.15 -0.49
C TRP A 120 6.10 12.46 0.82
N GLY A 121 6.41 13.73 1.10
CA GLY A 121 7.35 14.11 2.16
C GLY A 121 7.05 13.49 3.52
N LYS A 122 5.82 13.66 4.03
CA LYS A 122 5.44 13.13 5.36
C LYS A 122 5.56 11.61 5.43
N VAL A 123 5.06 10.89 4.42
CA VAL A 123 5.05 9.42 4.44
C VAL A 123 6.44 8.83 4.27
N LEU A 124 7.30 9.46 3.46
CA LEU A 124 8.69 9.00 3.31
C LEU A 124 9.50 9.22 4.59
N VAL A 125 9.35 10.36 5.26
CA VAL A 125 10.02 10.60 6.54
C VAL A 125 9.63 9.54 7.58
N ILE A 126 8.33 9.23 7.69
CA ILE A 126 7.84 8.18 8.60
C ILE A 126 8.41 6.82 8.19
N GLY A 127 8.38 6.47 6.91
CA GLY A 127 8.88 5.20 6.40
C GLY A 127 10.38 5.01 6.64
N ILE A 128 11.17 6.06 6.42
CA ILE A 128 12.62 6.08 6.69
C ILE A 128 12.87 5.94 8.19
N ALA A 129 12.20 6.74 9.02
CA ALA A 129 12.35 6.67 10.48
C ALA A 129 12.00 5.27 11.03
N ALA A 130 10.90 4.68 10.57
CA ALA A 130 10.50 3.33 10.94
C ALA A 130 11.53 2.27 10.50
N ASN A 131 12.09 2.39 9.30
CA ASN A 131 13.13 1.50 8.81
C ASN A 131 14.41 1.61 9.67
N VAL A 132 14.85 2.83 9.99
CA VAL A 132 16.02 3.07 10.86
C VAL A 132 15.80 2.48 12.25
N VAL A 133 14.65 2.72 12.87
CA VAL A 133 14.30 2.15 14.19
C VAL A 133 14.35 0.63 14.15
N TRP A 134 13.80 0.00 13.12
CA TRP A 134 13.85 -1.45 12.95
C TRP A 134 15.31 -1.96 12.88
N GLN A 135 16.16 -1.32 12.09
CA GLN A 135 17.58 -1.70 11.98
C GLN A 135 18.32 -1.59 13.31
N VAL A 136 18.02 -0.56 14.11
CA VAL A 136 18.60 -0.41 15.45
C VAL A 136 18.13 -1.54 16.36
N ILE A 137 16.84 -1.86 16.40
CA ILE A 137 16.29 -2.96 17.22
C ILE A 137 16.95 -4.28 16.88
N VAL A 138 17.04 -4.60 15.58
CA VAL A 138 17.67 -5.84 15.08
C VAL A 138 19.13 -5.91 15.55
N LYS A 139 19.92 -4.85 15.38
CA LYS A 139 21.34 -4.82 15.78
C LYS A 139 21.57 -4.85 17.29
N VAL A 140 20.62 -4.35 18.08
CA VAL A 140 20.73 -4.36 19.55
C VAL A 140 20.35 -5.73 20.12
N THR A 141 19.48 -6.48 19.45
CA THR A 141 18.91 -7.72 19.97
C THR A 141 19.60 -8.99 19.45
N LEU A 142 20.14 -8.95 18.24
CA LEU A 142 20.83 -10.07 17.57
C LEU A 142 22.34 -9.88 17.62
#